data_AF-A0A960WR94-F1
#
_entry.id   AF-A0A960WR94-F1
#
_cell.length_a   1.000
_cell.length_b   1.000
_cell.length_c   1.000
_cell.angle_alpha   90.00
_cell.angle_beta   90.00
_cell.angle_gamma   90.00
#
_symmetry.space_group_name_H-M   'P 1'
#
loop_
_entity.id
_entity.type
_entity.pdbx_description
1 polymer ?
#
loop_
_entity_poly.entity_id
_entity_poly.type
_entity_poly.pdbx_seq_one_letter_code
_entity_poly.pdbx_strand_id
1 'polypeptide(L)'
;MVLNLIDILRGSGTELIAGTLIAIFLGAIFLPLGWWLLMARVSVQVSRETVTEMTDWKVGRKKTVRSLADYQGILLSVEPLVGSGTEGGRTVGIRIALVSENPRKLANGELAWFEPDVEGRQSGRALALRLASLTNLPSEDRLDEWFESSVRK
;
A
#
# COMPACT_ATOMS: atom_id res chain seq x y z
N MET A 1 -30.50 -32.99 26.77
CA MET A 1 -29.82 -31.90 26.04
C MET A 1 -28.88 -32.47 24.96
N VAL A 2 -29.40 -33.33 24.07
CA VAL A 2 -28.64 -33.96 22.96
C VAL A 2 -29.39 -33.84 21.62
N LEU A 3 -30.59 -33.25 21.62
CA LEU A 3 -31.44 -33.14 20.43
C LEU A 3 -31.05 -31.99 19.48
N ASN A 4 -30.16 -31.07 19.87
CA ASN A 4 -29.82 -29.89 19.05
C ASN A 4 -28.69 -30.08 18.03
N LEU A 5 -27.95 -31.21 18.06
CA LEU A 5 -26.84 -31.41 17.11
C LEU A 5 -27.29 -32.03 15.78
N ILE A 6 -28.39 -32.79 15.80
CA ILE A 6 -28.97 -33.43 14.61
C ILE A 6 -29.76 -32.41 13.79
N ASP A 7 -30.38 -31.40 14.42
CA ASP A 7 -31.16 -30.39 13.70
C ASP A 7 -30.28 -29.38 12.94
N ILE A 8 -29.02 -29.16 13.35
CA ILE A 8 -28.04 -28.38 12.58
C ILE A 8 -27.54 -29.15 11.34
N LEU A 9 -27.48 -30.48 11.43
CA LEU A 9 -27.16 -31.37 10.31
C LEU A 9 -28.38 -31.72 9.43
N ARG A 10 -29.58 -31.29 9.84
CA ARG A 10 -30.83 -31.33 9.06
C ARG A 10 -31.14 -30.04 8.33
N GLY A 11 -30.23 -29.05 8.36
CA GLY A 11 -30.19 -28.03 7.31
C GLY A 11 -30.07 -28.76 5.98
N SER A 12 -31.08 -28.59 5.12
CA SER A 12 -31.29 -29.39 3.93
C SER A 12 -29.97 -29.53 3.15
N GLY A 13 -29.59 -30.74 2.69
CA GLY A 13 -28.32 -30.92 1.95
C GLY A 13 -28.16 -29.94 0.76
N THR A 14 -29.29 -29.42 0.27
CA THR A 14 -29.41 -28.32 -0.68
C THR A 14 -28.85 -26.97 -0.19
N GLU A 15 -28.95 -26.60 1.08
CA GLU A 15 -28.37 -25.37 1.64
C GLU A 15 -26.83 -25.44 1.73
N LEU A 16 -26.29 -26.59 2.14
CA LEU A 16 -24.84 -26.84 2.14
C LEU A 16 -24.26 -26.84 0.72
N ILE A 17 -24.98 -27.46 -0.24
CA ILE A 17 -24.60 -27.45 -1.66
C ILE A 17 -24.69 -26.03 -2.21
N ALA A 18 -25.77 -25.29 -1.93
CA ALA A 18 -25.95 -23.91 -2.36
C ALA A 18 -24.87 -22.98 -1.80
N GLY A 19 -24.54 -23.08 -0.51
CA GLY A 19 -23.47 -22.31 0.12
C GLY A 19 -22.10 -22.61 -0.48
N THR A 20 -21.81 -23.88 -0.77
CA THR A 20 -20.56 -24.28 -1.43
C THR A 20 -20.47 -23.76 -2.87
N LEU A 21 -21.56 -23.82 -3.63
CA LEU A 21 -21.63 -23.28 -4.99
C LEU A 21 -21.44 -21.76 -5.01
N ILE A 22 -22.04 -21.04 -4.06
CA ILE A 22 -21.85 -19.58 -3.90
C ILE A 22 -20.39 -19.28 -3.57
N ALA A 23 -19.77 -20.02 -2.64
CA ALA A 23 -18.37 -19.82 -2.28
C ALA A 23 -17.42 -20.08 -3.47
N ILE A 24 -17.67 -21.14 -4.25
CA ILE A 24 -16.91 -21.44 -5.49
C ILE A 24 -17.11 -20.33 -6.52
N PHE A 25 -18.34 -19.84 -6.70
CA PHE A 25 -18.64 -18.78 -7.66
C PHE A 25 -17.97 -17.46 -7.28
N LEU A 26 -18.03 -17.08 -6.00
CA LEU A 26 -17.30 -15.93 -5.48
C LEU A 26 -15.79 -16.11 -5.64
N GLY A 27 -15.26 -17.29 -5.29
CA GLY A 27 -13.85 -17.63 -5.49
C GLY A 27 -13.43 -17.50 -6.96
N ALA A 28 -14.24 -17.98 -7.90
CA ALA A 28 -13.99 -17.89 -9.34
C ALA A 28 -14.01 -16.44 -9.87
N ILE A 29 -14.76 -15.54 -9.25
CA ILE A 29 -14.78 -14.11 -9.59
C ILE A 29 -13.58 -13.38 -8.98
N PHE A 30 -13.27 -13.65 -7.70
CA PHE A 30 -12.22 -12.94 -6.97
C PHE A 30 -10.80 -13.43 -7.27
N LEU A 31 -10.60 -14.71 -7.60
CA LEU A 31 -9.29 -15.27 -7.95
C LEU A 31 -8.65 -14.55 -9.15
N PRO A 32 -9.36 -14.30 -10.27
CA PRO A 32 -8.83 -13.48 -11.35
C PRO A 32 -8.43 -12.10 -10.87
N LEU A 33 -9.27 -11.40 -10.09
CA LEU A 33 -8.97 -10.06 -9.59
C LEU A 33 -7.68 -10.03 -8.75
N GLY A 34 -7.51 -10.99 -7.84
CA GLY A 34 -6.26 -11.14 -7.08
C GLY A 34 -5.05 -11.42 -7.98
N TRP A 35 -5.21 -12.29 -8.98
CA TRP A 35 -4.16 -12.60 -9.95
C TRP A 35 -3.76 -11.39 -10.81
N TRP A 36 -4.73 -10.58 -11.23
CA TRP A 36 -4.51 -9.35 -11.99
C TRP A 36 -3.70 -8.32 -11.19
N LEU A 37 -3.96 -8.21 -9.88
CA LEU A 37 -3.19 -7.34 -8.98
C LEU A 37 -1.75 -7.85 -8.80
N LEU A 38 -1.56 -9.17 -8.66
CA LEU A 38 -0.22 -9.77 -8.55
C LEU A 38 0.62 -9.64 -9.83
N MET A 39 -0.03 -9.55 -10.99
CA MET A 39 0.64 -9.37 -12.29
C MET A 39 0.91 -7.90 -12.64
N ALA A 40 0.43 -6.96 -11.84
CA ALA A 40 0.70 -5.54 -12.03
C ALA A 40 2.07 -5.18 -11.43
N ARG A 41 2.99 -4.72 -12.27
CA ARG A 41 4.24 -4.10 -11.82
C ARG A 41 4.05 -2.59 -11.79
N VAL A 42 4.09 -2.02 -10.60
CA VAL A 42 4.08 -0.56 -10.43
C VAL A 42 5.52 -0.09 -10.25
N SER A 43 5.94 0.89 -11.04
CA SER A 43 7.21 1.59 -10.86
C SER A 43 6.97 3.09 -10.85
N VAL A 44 7.69 3.78 -9.97
CA VAL A 44 7.67 5.24 -9.88
C VAL A 44 9.08 5.74 -10.18
N GLN A 45 9.18 6.61 -11.18
CA GLN A 45 10.41 7.28 -11.55
C GLN A 45 10.29 8.77 -11.23
N VAL A 46 11.20 9.27 -10.40
CA VAL A 46 11.28 10.68 -10.04
C VAL A 46 12.43 11.32 -10.78
N SER A 47 12.16 12.43 -11.47
CA SER A 47 13.15 13.28 -12.13
C SER A 47 13.10 14.70 -11.57
N ARG A 48 13.96 15.60 -12.08
CA ARG A 48 13.99 17.00 -11.64
C ARG A 48 12.70 17.78 -11.93
N GLU A 49 11.96 17.39 -12.96
CA GLU A 49 10.81 18.16 -13.45
C GLU A 49 9.52 17.37 -13.45
N THR A 50 9.61 16.03 -13.44
CA THR A 50 8.44 15.16 -13.58
C THR A 50 8.52 13.94 -12.68
N VAL A 51 7.34 13.48 -12.30
CA VAL A 51 7.10 12.21 -11.62
C VAL A 51 6.35 11.32 -12.59
N THR A 52 6.95 10.19 -12.93
CA THR A 52 6.36 9.20 -13.84
C THR A 52 5.98 7.96 -13.07
N GLU A 53 4.69 7.65 -13.04
CA GLU A 53 4.16 6.40 -12.52
C GLU A 53 3.84 5.47 -13.69
N MET A 54 4.41 4.27 -13.68
CA MET A 54 4.16 3.24 -14.69
C MET A 54 3.51 2.04 -14.01
N THR A 55 2.36 1.63 -14.53
CA THR A 55 1.73 0.37 -14.17
C THR A 55 1.78 -0.55 -15.37
N ASP A 56 2.63 -1.56 -15.29
CA ASP A 56 2.84 -2.56 -16.32
C ASP A 56 2.05 -3.83 -15.95
N TRP A 57 1.09 -4.18 -16.79
CA TRP A 57 0.41 -5.48 -16.78
C TRP A 57 0.94 -6.33 -17.94
N LYS A 58 0.75 -7.66 -17.87
CA LYS A 58 1.10 -8.56 -18.98
C LYS A 58 0.43 -8.20 -20.31
N VAL A 59 -0.73 -7.54 -20.27
CA VAL A 59 -1.54 -7.20 -21.46
C VAL A 59 -1.50 -5.72 -21.84
N GLY A 60 -0.76 -4.88 -21.10
CA GLY A 60 -0.75 -3.45 -21.37
C GLY A 60 0.04 -2.64 -20.35
N ARG A 61 0.36 -1.41 -20.70
CA ARG A 61 1.11 -0.46 -19.87
C ARG A 61 0.31 0.81 -19.73
N LYS A 62 0.10 1.28 -18.50
CA LYS A 62 -0.39 2.63 -18.22
C LYS A 62 0.77 3.46 -17.71
N LYS A 63 1.00 4.61 -18.36
CA LYS A 63 2.00 5.60 -17.94
C LYS A 63 1.26 6.88 -17.55
N THR A 64 1.49 7.34 -16.34
CA THR A 64 0.99 8.62 -15.83
C THR A 64 2.19 9.52 -15.59
N VAL A 65 2.26 10.65 -16.28
CA VAL A 65 3.32 11.66 -16.07
C VAL A 65 2.70 12.86 -15.39
N ARG A 66 3.31 13.31 -14.31
CA ARG A 66 2.88 14.47 -13.52
C ARG A 66 4.04 15.44 -13.38
N SER A 67 3.72 16.73 -13.31
CA SER A 67 4.74 17.75 -13.06
C SER A 67 5.19 17.68 -11.61
N LEU A 68 6.48 17.85 -11.38
CA LEU A 68 7.00 17.99 -10.02
C LEU A 68 6.50 19.28 -9.36
N ALA A 69 6.15 20.30 -10.16
CA ALA A 69 5.58 21.56 -9.66
C ALA A 69 4.22 21.38 -8.97
N ASP A 70 3.52 20.27 -9.21
CA ASP A 70 2.23 19.96 -8.57
C ASP A 70 2.39 19.44 -7.12
N TYR A 71 3.64 19.30 -6.65
CA TYR A 71 4.01 18.76 -5.35
C TYR A 71 4.72 19.82 -4.50
N GLN A 72 4.32 19.91 -3.22
CA GLN A 72 4.84 20.90 -2.28
C GLN A 72 6.02 20.38 -1.46
N GLY A 73 6.20 19.06 -1.36
CA GLY A 73 7.19 18.48 -0.48
C GLY A 73 7.25 16.95 -0.53
N ILE A 74 8.26 16.42 0.14
CA ILE A 74 8.49 14.98 0.33
C ILE A 74 8.28 14.67 1.80
N LEU A 75 7.44 13.69 2.08
CA LEU A 75 7.19 13.18 3.42
C LEU A 75 7.83 11.80 3.55
N LEU A 76 8.68 11.62 4.55
CA LEU A 76 9.11 10.30 5.00
C LEU A 76 8.32 9.92 6.25
N SER A 77 7.79 8.70 6.24
CA SER A 77 7.15 8.05 7.38
C SER A 77 7.77 6.67 7.55
N VAL A 78 8.14 6.31 8.78
CA VAL A 78 8.66 4.99 9.11
C VAL A 78 7.86 4.41 10.27
N GLU A 79 7.04 3.41 9.97
CA GLU A 79 6.13 2.80 10.93
C GLU A 79 6.66 1.43 11.35
N PRO A 80 6.76 1.13 12.65
CA PRO A 80 7.08 -0.22 13.11
C PRO A 80 5.89 -1.15 12.81
N LEU A 81 6.12 -2.25 12.09
CA LEU A 81 5.12 -3.30 12.00
C LEU A 81 5.10 -4.06 13.33
N VAL A 82 4.07 -3.83 14.14
CA VAL A 82 3.97 -4.42 15.47
C VAL A 82 3.78 -5.93 15.37
N GLY A 83 4.83 -6.68 15.71
CA GLY A 83 4.78 -8.05 16.20
C GLY A 83 5.34 -8.08 17.61
N SER A 84 4.51 -8.41 18.60
CA SER A 84 4.92 -8.66 19.98
C SER A 84 5.74 -9.95 20.03
N GLY A 85 7.06 -9.83 19.91
CA GLY A 85 8.00 -10.94 20.02
C GLY A 85 9.38 -10.41 20.40
N THR A 86 9.69 -10.43 21.68
CA THR A 86 11.01 -10.17 22.25
C THR A 86 11.98 -11.26 21.80
N GLU A 87 12.57 -11.13 20.61
CA GLU A 87 13.92 -11.65 20.21
C GLU A 87 14.18 -11.72 18.68
N GLY A 88 13.22 -11.35 17.81
CA GLY A 88 13.42 -11.31 16.35
C GLY A 88 13.37 -9.88 15.80
N GLY A 89 14.30 -9.52 14.90
CA GLY A 89 14.44 -8.18 14.31
C GLY A 89 13.11 -7.52 13.93
N ARG A 90 12.90 -6.29 14.41
CA ARG A 90 11.68 -5.52 14.16
C ARG A 90 11.62 -5.12 12.69
N THR A 91 10.62 -5.59 11.95
CA THR A 91 10.39 -5.11 10.58
C THR A 91 9.79 -3.71 10.64
N VAL A 92 10.32 -2.79 9.85
CA VAL A 92 9.78 -1.43 9.68
C VAL A 92 9.16 -1.29 8.30
N GLY A 93 7.99 -0.67 8.24
CA GLY A 93 7.41 -0.15 7.01
C GLY A 93 7.95 1.24 6.75
N ILE A 94 8.56 1.45 5.59
CA ILE A 94 9.09 2.75 5.17
C ILE A 94 8.20 3.25 4.06
N ARG A 95 7.73 4.49 4.18
CA ARG A 95 6.90 5.18 3.19
C ARG A 95 7.49 6.54 2.87
N ILE A 96 7.73 6.80 1.60
CA ILE A 96 8.08 8.12 1.06
C ILE A 96 6.94 8.58 0.17
N ALA A 97 6.33 9.70 0.51
CA ALA A 97 5.22 10.29 -0.23
C ALA A 97 5.58 11.67 -0.77
N LEU A 98 5.33 11.88 -2.06
CA LEU A 98 5.30 13.20 -2.68
C LEU A 98 3.95 13.82 -2.36
N VAL A 99 3.95 14.86 -1.52
CA VAL A 99 2.74 15.52 -1.06
C VAL A 99 2.31 16.53 -2.12
N SER A 100 1.12 16.34 -2.68
CA SER A 100 0.58 17.32 -3.63
C SER A 100 0.22 18.62 -2.92
N GLU A 101 0.37 19.74 -3.62
CA GLU A 101 -0.18 21.04 -3.20
C GLU A 101 -1.72 20.98 -3.05
N ASN A 102 -2.39 20.14 -3.85
CA ASN A 102 -3.83 19.94 -3.80
C ASN A 102 -4.22 18.45 -3.75
N PRO A 103 -4.26 17.83 -2.56
CA PRO A 103 -4.51 16.39 -2.40
C PRO A 103 -5.92 15.96 -2.86
N ARG A 104 -6.87 16.90 -3.03
CA ARG A 104 -8.21 16.60 -3.57
C ARG A 104 -8.22 16.40 -5.09
N LYS A 105 -7.21 16.93 -5.79
CA LYS A 105 -7.12 16.88 -7.26
C LYS A 105 -6.06 15.92 -7.75
N LEU A 106 -4.98 15.73 -6.99
CA LEU A 106 -3.86 14.89 -7.34
C LEU A 106 -3.52 13.93 -6.20
N ALA A 107 -3.53 12.64 -6.49
CA ALA A 107 -3.09 11.64 -5.53
C ALA A 107 -1.60 11.81 -5.22
N ASN A 108 -1.20 11.57 -3.98
CA ASN A 108 0.21 11.57 -3.61
C ASN A 108 0.95 10.46 -4.37
N GLY A 109 2.17 10.73 -4.82
CA GLY A 109 3.05 9.70 -5.38
C GLY A 109 3.73 8.98 -4.22
N GLU A 110 3.49 7.69 -4.04
CA GLU A 110 3.95 6.97 -2.85
C GLU A 110 4.86 5.80 -3.20
N LEU A 111 5.94 5.68 -2.43
CA LEU A 111 6.85 4.56 -2.42
C LEU A 111 6.81 3.95 -1.03
N ALA A 112 6.45 2.68 -0.92
CA ALA A 112 6.44 1.98 0.36
C ALA A 112 7.12 0.61 0.23
N TRP A 113 7.94 0.26 1.22
CA TRP A 113 8.58 -1.05 1.31
C TRP A 113 8.79 -1.44 2.77
N PHE A 114 9.14 -2.70 2.98
CA PHE A 114 9.41 -3.25 4.30
C PHE A 114 10.88 -3.65 4.39
N GLU A 115 11.51 -3.31 5.50
CA GLU A 115 12.91 -3.63 5.75
C GLU A 115 13.06 -4.20 7.15
N PRO A 116 13.85 -5.27 7.33
CA PRO A 116 14.18 -5.73 8.67
C PRO A 116 15.09 -4.71 9.36
N ASP A 117 14.78 -4.43 10.63
CA ASP A 117 15.65 -3.74 11.58
C ASP A 117 15.76 -2.20 11.43
N VAL A 118 16.53 -1.60 12.34
CA VAL A 118 16.81 -0.15 12.47
C VAL A 118 17.50 0.43 11.23
N GLU A 119 18.22 -0.38 10.45
CA GLU A 119 18.86 0.02 9.19
C GLU A 119 17.84 0.57 8.18
N GLY A 120 16.60 0.06 8.19
CA GLY A 120 15.51 0.55 7.36
C GLY A 120 15.18 2.04 7.56
N ARG A 121 15.42 2.59 8.76
CA ARG A 121 15.25 4.05 8.98
C ARG A 121 16.33 4.85 8.26
N GLN A 122 17.56 4.35 8.24
CA GLN A 122 18.67 5.04 7.60
C GLN A 122 18.54 4.99 6.08
N SER A 123 18.13 3.85 5.53
CA SER A 123 17.87 3.69 4.09
C SER A 123 16.74 4.62 3.63
N GLY A 124 15.62 4.67 4.37
CA GLY A 124 14.49 5.55 4.09
C GLY A 124 14.87 7.04 4.12
N ARG A 125 15.59 7.47 5.17
CA ARG A 125 16.11 8.85 5.27
C ARG A 125 17.07 9.20 4.15
N ALA A 126 18.03 8.32 3.85
CA ALA A 126 18.99 8.55 2.78
C ALA A 126 18.29 8.72 1.42
N LEU A 127 17.26 7.91 1.14
CA LEU A 127 16.48 8.02 -0.08
C LEU A 127 15.64 9.31 -0.11
N ALA A 128 15.00 9.69 1.01
CA ALA A 128 14.22 10.92 1.10
C ALA A 128 15.08 12.17 0.87
N LEU A 129 16.27 12.24 1.49
CA LEU A 129 17.24 13.32 1.29
C LEU A 129 17.77 13.37 -0.15
N ARG A 130 18.00 12.20 -0.76
CA ARG A 130 18.42 12.12 -2.17
C ARG A 130 17.32 12.60 -3.10
N LEU A 131 16.07 12.25 -2.83
CA LEU A 131 14.93 12.77 -3.60
C LEU A 131 14.77 14.27 -3.40
N ALA A 132 14.90 14.78 -2.18
CA ALA A 132 14.82 16.22 -1.88
C ALA A 132 15.90 17.02 -2.62
N SER A 133 17.15 16.56 -2.58
CA SER A 133 18.25 17.19 -3.32
C SER A 133 18.08 17.10 -4.84
N LEU A 134 17.46 16.04 -5.36
CA LEU A 134 17.18 15.90 -6.79
C LEU A 134 16.05 16.84 -7.25
N THR A 135 15.01 16.96 -6.44
CA THR A 135 13.74 17.65 -6.78
C THR A 135 13.70 19.10 -6.30
N ASN A 136 14.64 19.50 -5.44
CA ASN A 136 14.62 20.77 -4.73
C ASN A 136 13.34 20.99 -3.90
N LEU A 137 12.65 19.90 -3.54
CA LEU A 137 11.49 19.93 -2.65
C LEU A 137 11.94 19.79 -1.20
N PRO A 138 11.26 20.46 -0.25
CA PRO A 138 11.53 20.26 1.16
C PRO A 138 11.20 18.82 1.57
N SER A 139 12.10 18.17 2.31
CA SER A 139 11.84 16.88 2.95
C SER A 139 11.48 17.08 4.41
N GLU A 140 10.37 16.49 4.84
CA GLU A 140 9.98 16.43 6.25
C GLU A 140 10.05 14.98 6.72
N ASP A 141 10.79 14.74 7.80
CA ASP A 141 10.86 13.46 8.48
C ASP A 141 9.81 13.46 9.59
N ARG A 142 8.68 12.79 9.34
CA ARG A 142 7.59 12.76 10.31
C ARG A 142 7.51 11.40 10.95
N LEU A 143 8.04 11.37 12.16
CA LEU A 143 7.73 10.37 13.16
C LEU A 143 6.31 10.70 13.68
N ASP A 144 5.33 9.97 13.17
CA ASP A 144 4.00 9.72 13.77
C ASP A 144 2.91 10.82 13.81
N GLU A 145 3.16 12.12 13.67
CA GLU A 145 2.11 13.13 14.01
C GLU A 145 1.20 13.66 12.88
N TRP A 146 1.55 13.56 11.60
CA TRP A 146 0.82 14.33 10.56
C TRP A 146 -0.33 13.60 9.86
N PHE A 147 -0.33 12.28 9.83
CA PHE A 147 -1.39 11.51 9.18
C PHE A 147 -2.74 11.74 9.89
N GLU A 148 -2.72 11.89 11.22
CA GLU A 148 -3.93 12.24 11.99
C GLU A 148 -4.45 13.65 11.69
N SER A 149 -3.56 14.61 11.42
CA SER A 149 -3.96 16.00 11.13
C SER A 149 -4.50 16.19 9.71
N SER A 150 -4.08 15.34 8.77
CA SER A 150 -4.41 15.44 7.34
C SER A 150 -5.68 14.68 6.96
N VAL A 151 -6.06 13.68 7.77
CA VAL A 151 -7.28 12.88 7.57
C VAL A 151 -8.47 13.42 8.38
N ARG A 152 -8.25 14.29 9.39
CA ARG A 152 -9.30 14.93 10.21
C ARG A 152 -9.81 16.29 9.71
N LYS A 153 -9.52 16.72 8.47
CA LYS A 153 -10.06 17.98 7.90
C LYS A 153 -10.78 17.80 6.57
#